data_AF-A0A3N8HES5-F1
#
_entry.id   AF-A0A3N8HES5-F1
#
_cell.length_a   1.000
_cell.length_b   1.000
_cell.length_c   1.000
_cell.angle_alpha   90.00
_cell.angle_beta   90.00
_cell.angle_gamma   90.00
#
_symmetry.space_group_name_H-M   'P 1'
#
loop_
_entity.id
_entity.type
_entity.pdbx_description
1 polymer ?
#
loop_
_entity_poly.entity_id
_entity_poly.type
_entity_poly.pdbx_seq_one_letter_code
_entity_poly.pdbx_strand_id
1 'polypeptide(L)'
;MREVRAVDPHDDRPFLARLSIIDWLFALALVVGAGHAFVHYNAHMDDYDKAVMIGTVPALVVLGWRWKPARLMMASIAVLSLLSIQIYQGDLARA
;
A
#
# COMPACT_ATOMS: atom_id res chain seq x y z
N MET A 1 41.15 14.67 15.85
CA MET A 1 39.97 15.52 16.03
C MET A 1 38.86 14.90 15.20
N ARG A 2 37.81 14.34 15.81
CA ARG A 2 36.68 13.74 15.07
C ARG A 2 35.65 14.85 14.83
N GLU A 3 35.34 15.14 13.58
CA GLU A 3 34.20 15.97 13.22
C GLU A 3 32.93 15.29 13.76
N VAL A 4 32.41 15.82 14.86
CA VAL A 4 31.08 15.46 15.36
C VAL A 4 30.12 16.09 14.37
N ARG A 5 29.66 15.30 13.40
CA ARG A 5 28.60 15.70 12.46
C ARG A 5 27.43 16.21 13.30
N ALA A 6 27.20 17.52 13.27
CA ALA A 6 26.03 18.13 13.87
C ALA A 6 24.80 17.43 13.25
N VAL A 7 24.06 16.70 14.09
CA VAL A 7 22.69 16.30 13.73
C VAL A 7 21.89 17.57 13.89
N ASP A 8 21.55 18.23 12.78
CA ASP A 8 20.64 19.37 12.81
C ASP A 8 19.29 18.92 13.41
N PRO A 9 18.87 19.49 14.56
CA PRO A 9 17.64 19.08 15.26
C PRO A 9 16.36 19.32 14.44
N HIS A 10 16.46 20.20 13.44
CA HIS A 10 15.43 20.49 12.46
C HIS A 10 15.99 20.20 11.08
N ASP A 11 15.90 18.94 10.68
CA ASP A 11 15.96 18.59 9.28
C ASP A 11 14.80 19.31 8.58
N ASP A 12 15.08 20.31 7.75
CA ASP A 12 14.08 21.12 7.02
C ASP A 12 13.60 20.45 5.72
N ARG A 13 14.11 19.24 5.40
CA ARG A 13 13.74 18.54 4.17
C ARG A 13 12.23 18.30 4.10
N PRO A 14 11.58 18.52 2.94
CA PRO A 14 10.17 18.21 2.75
C PRO A 14 9.85 16.77 3.18
N PHE A 15 8.66 16.52 3.73
CA PHE A 15 8.24 15.19 4.18
C PHE A 15 8.46 14.11 3.09
N LEU A 16 8.22 14.46 1.82
CA LEU A 16 8.43 13.60 0.66
C LEU A 16 9.89 13.21 0.41
N ALA A 17 10.84 14.07 0.77
CA ALA A 17 12.28 13.85 0.61
C ALA A 17 12.90 12.97 1.72
N ARG A 18 12.14 12.68 2.78
CA ARG A 18 12.56 11.79 3.88
C ARG A 18 12.11 10.34 3.69
N LEU A 19 11.34 10.06 2.63
CA LEU A 19 10.86 8.70 2.36
C LEU A 19 11.97 7.83 1.79
N SER A 20 12.08 6.64 2.35
CA SER A 20 13.02 5.61 1.91
C SER A 20 12.52 4.93 0.64
N ILE A 21 13.42 4.22 -0.05
CA ILE A 21 13.07 3.40 -1.22
C ILE A 21 11.96 2.38 -0.91
N ILE A 22 11.95 1.82 0.31
CA ILE A 22 10.92 0.86 0.76
C ILE A 22 9.53 1.53 0.80
N ASP A 23 9.46 2.82 1.11
CA ASP A 23 8.21 3.56 1.15
C ASP A 23 7.59 3.72 -0.22
N TRP A 24 8.44 3.94 -1.23
CA TRP A 24 8.04 4.02 -2.62
C TRP A 24 7.68 2.66 -3.20
N LEU A 25 8.43 1.60 -2.86
CA LEU A 25 8.08 0.22 -3.25
C LEU A 25 6.72 -0.20 -2.67
N PHE A 26 6.44 0.15 -1.40
CA PHE A 26 5.14 -0.10 -0.79
C PHE A 26 4.01 0.63 -1.52
N ALA A 27 4.21 1.91 -1.84
CA ALA A 27 3.22 2.69 -2.58
C ALA A 27 2.98 2.14 -3.99
N LEU A 28 4.06 1.77 -4.69
CA LEU A 28 4.00 1.14 -6.00
C LEU A 28 3.22 -0.18 -5.95
N ALA A 29 3.46 -1.02 -4.94
CA ALA A 29 2.75 -2.28 -4.78
C ALA A 29 1.23 -2.07 -4.61
N LEU A 30 0.81 -1.06 -3.83
CA LEU A 30 -0.61 -0.71 -3.69
C LEU A 30 -1.22 -0.22 -5.01
N VAL A 31 -0.52 0.64 -5.74
CA VAL A 31 -0.98 1.17 -7.04
C VAL A 31 -1.09 0.05 -8.07
N VAL A 32 -0.10 -0.84 -8.15
CA VAL A 32 -0.13 -2.00 -9.06
C VAL A 32 -1.26 -2.96 -8.69
N GLY A 33 -1.46 -3.24 -7.40
CA GLY A 33 -2.56 -4.10 -6.94
C GLY A 33 -3.94 -3.53 -7.30
N ALA A 34 -4.16 -2.25 -7.01
CA ALA A 34 -5.41 -1.57 -7.38
C ALA A 34 -5.58 -1.44 -8.90
N GLY A 35 -4.50 -1.17 -9.64
CA GLY A 35 -4.51 -1.12 -11.11
C GLY A 35 -4.87 -2.47 -11.73
N HIS A 36 -4.32 -3.56 -11.20
CA HIS A 36 -4.69 -4.92 -11.62
C HIS A 36 -6.17 -5.20 -11.36
N ALA A 37 -6.67 -4.87 -10.16
CA ALA A 37 -8.08 -5.01 -9.84
C ALA A 37 -8.97 -4.18 -10.78
N PHE A 38 -8.59 -2.93 -11.05
CA PHE A 38 -9.32 -2.05 -11.96
C PHE A 38 -9.35 -2.59 -13.38
N VAL A 39 -8.23 -3.03 -13.95
CA VAL A 39 -8.18 -3.54 -15.33
C VAL A 39 -9.05 -4.78 -15.52
N HIS A 40 -9.04 -5.71 -14.56
CA HIS A 40 -9.75 -6.98 -14.68
C HIS A 40 -11.22 -6.91 -14.24
N TYR A 41 -11.55 -6.08 -13.25
CA TYR A 41 -12.87 -6.08 -12.62
C TYR A 41 -13.66 -4.78 -12.78
N ASN A 42 -13.13 -3.76 -13.46
CA ASN A 42 -13.83 -2.50 -13.75
C ASN A 42 -15.26 -2.71 -14.29
N ALA A 43 -15.46 -3.68 -15.18
CA ALA A 43 -16.76 -3.93 -15.80
C ALA A 43 -17.82 -4.41 -14.81
N HIS A 44 -17.40 -4.93 -13.66
CA HIS A 44 -18.26 -5.40 -12.57
C HIS A 44 -18.35 -4.40 -11.41
N MET A 45 -17.67 -3.25 -11.51
CA MET A 45 -17.67 -2.20 -10.50
C MET A 45 -18.61 -1.07 -10.93
N ASP A 46 -19.46 -0.63 -10.01
CA ASP A 46 -20.18 0.63 -10.17
C ASP A 46 -19.26 1.84 -9.87
N ASP A 47 -19.81 3.05 -9.99
CA ASP A 47 -19.03 4.27 -9.76
C ASP A 47 -18.63 4.45 -8.29
N TYR A 48 -19.42 3.93 -7.35
CA TYR A 48 -19.11 3.99 -5.92
C TYR A 48 -17.90 3.11 -5.60
N ASP A 49 -17.88 1.87 -6.09
CA ASP A 49 -16.77 0.94 -5.89
C ASP A 49 -15.45 1.49 -6.42
N LYS A 50 -15.49 2.11 -7.62
CA LYS A 50 -14.32 2.76 -8.22
C LYS A 50 -13.86 3.93 -7.37
N ALA A 51 -14.77 4.77 -6.88
CA ALA A 51 -14.45 5.91 -6.03
C ALA A 51 -13.81 5.46 -4.70
N VAL A 52 -14.36 4.43 -4.06
CA VAL A 52 -13.79 3.86 -2.82
C VAL A 52 -12.40 3.29 -3.08
N MET A 53 -12.20 2.54 -4.17
CA MET A 53 -10.89 1.98 -4.49
C MET A 53 -9.86 3.08 -4.74
N ILE A 54 -10.18 4.07 -5.57
CA ILE A 54 -9.31 5.20 -5.89
C ILE A 54 -9.00 6.01 -4.62
N GLY A 55 -9.94 6.17 -3.69
CA GLY A 55 -9.72 6.83 -2.41
C GLY A 55 -8.91 6.00 -1.41
N THR A 56 -9.06 4.68 -1.45
CA THR A 56 -8.37 3.75 -0.53
C THR A 56 -6.87 3.70 -0.79
N VAL A 57 -6.44 3.70 -2.06
CA VAL A 57 -5.02 3.66 -2.43
C VAL A 57 -4.20 4.79 -1.76
N PRO A 58 -4.49 6.09 -1.97
CA PRO A 58 -3.73 7.16 -1.34
C PRO A 58 -3.88 7.15 0.19
N ALA A 59 -5.03 6.75 0.74
CA ALA A 59 -5.22 6.63 2.19
C ALA A 59 -4.27 5.59 2.79
N LEU A 60 -4.17 4.40 2.19
CA LEU A 60 -3.27 3.33 2.64
C LEU A 60 -1.79 3.67 2.40
N VAL A 61 -1.46 4.37 1.31
CA VAL A 61 -0.11 4.89 1.06
C VAL A 61 0.32 5.84 2.18
N VAL A 62 -0.49 6.85 2.49
CA VAL A 62 -0.20 7.83 3.55
C VAL A 62 -0.12 7.14 4.92
N LEU A 63 -1.03 6.22 5.21
CA LEU A 63 -1.01 5.43 6.44
C LEU A 63 0.28 4.61 6.55
N GLY A 64 0.66 3.89 5.50
CA GLY A 64 1.89 3.12 5.45
C GLY A 64 3.14 3.99 5.57
N TRP A 65 3.15 5.20 5.01
CA TRP A 65 4.25 6.14 5.16
C TRP A 65 4.41 6.67 6.58
N ARG A 66 3.29 7.01 7.22
CA ARG A 66 3.26 7.56 8.59
C ARG A 66 3.46 6.49 9.66
N TRP A 67 2.93 5.29 9.46
CA TRP A 67 2.96 4.18 10.41
C TRP A 67 3.57 2.92 9.78
N LYS A 68 4.91 2.80 9.86
CA LYS A 68 5.66 1.72 9.21
C LYS A 68 5.21 0.30 9.62
N PRO A 69 4.92 -0.01 10.91
CA PRO A 69 4.42 -1.32 11.33
C PRO A 69 3.12 -1.75 10.64
N ALA A 70 2.24 -0.82 10.28
CA ALA A 70 0.97 -1.13 9.62
C ALA A 70 1.16 -1.83 8.25
N ARG A 71 2.31 -1.63 7.60
CA ARG A 71 2.65 -2.30 6.32
C ARG A 71 2.71 -3.80 6.45
N LEU A 72 3.28 -4.29 7.56
CA LEU A 72 3.38 -5.73 7.77
C LEU A 72 1.99 -6.33 7.93
N MET A 73 1.10 -5.66 8.66
CA MET A 73 -0.30 -6.09 8.78
C MET A 73 -1.00 -6.10 7.42
N MET A 74 -0.87 -5.03 6.63
CA MET A 74 -1.45 -4.95 5.29
C MET A 74 -0.91 -6.05 4.36
N ALA A 75 0.39 -6.32 4.39
CA ALA A 75 1.01 -7.37 3.60
C ALA A 75 0.53 -8.76 4.05
N SER A 76 0.47 -9.02 5.35
CA SER A 76 -0.05 -10.28 5.89
C SER A 76 -1.52 -10.50 5.51
N ILE A 77 -2.36 -9.46 5.61
CA ILE A 77 -3.76 -9.53 5.17
C ILE A 77 -3.82 -9.87 3.68
N ALA A 78 -3.06 -9.16 2.83
CA ALA A 78 -3.05 -9.42 1.39
C ALA A 78 -2.64 -10.87 1.07
N VAL A 79 -1.57 -11.37 1.69
CA VAL A 79 -1.10 -12.76 1.49
C VAL A 79 -2.15 -13.76 1.96
N LEU A 80 -2.71 -13.59 3.16
CA LEU A 80 -3.73 -14.48 3.69
C LEU A 80 -5.01 -14.47 2.85
N SER A 81 -5.46 -13.29 2.40
CA SER A 81 -6.60 -13.16 1.50
C SER A 81 -6.37 -13.89 0.17
N LEU A 82 -5.19 -13.74 -0.44
CA LEU A 82 -4.85 -14.44 -1.68
C LEU A 82 -4.74 -15.95 -1.49
N LEU A 83 -4.13 -16.42 -0.39
CA LEU A 83 -4.10 -17.84 -0.06
C LEU A 83 -5.50 -18.42 0.14
N SER A 84 -6.39 -17.67 0.81
CA SER A 84 -7.79 -18.06 0.95
C SER A 84 -8.47 -18.22 -0.41
N ILE A 85 -8.33 -17.24 -1.31
CA ILE A 85 -8.87 -17.32 -2.68
C ILE A 85 -8.32 -18.56 -3.43
N GLN A 86 -7.04 -18.88 -3.26
CA GLN A 86 -6.41 -20.05 -3.88
C GLN A 86 -6.97 -21.37 -3.37
N ILE A 87 -7.29 -21.47 -2.07
CA ILE A 87 -7.91 -22.68 -1.49
C ILE A 87 -9.24 -22.99 -2.17
N TYR A 88 -10.03 -21.97 -2.46
CA TYR A 88 -11.32 -22.11 -3.15
C TYR A 88 -11.21 -22.25 -4.67
N GLN A 89 -10.00 -22.23 -5.24
CA GLN A 89 -9.75 -22.26 -6.69
C GLN A 89 -10.52 -21.19 -7.47
N GLY A 90 -10.84 -20.07 -6.83
CA GLY A 90 -11.68 -19.02 -7.42
C GLY A 90 -13.16 -19.40 -7.62
N ASP A 91 -13.60 -20.54 -7.08
CA ASP A 91 -15.00 -20.95 -7.10
C ASP A 91 -15.68 -20.54 -5.79
N LEU A 92 -16.54 -19.52 -5.89
CA LEU A 92 -17.28 -18.99 -4.76
C LEU A 92 -18.25 -20.01 -4.16
N ALA A 93 -18.69 -21.02 -4.93
CA ALA A 93 -19.59 -22.07 -4.45
C ALA A 93 -18.92 -23.05 -3.48
N ARG A 94 -17.59 -22.98 -3.33
CA ARG A 94 -16.81 -23.83 -2.43
C ARG A 94 -16.49 -23.18 -1.09
N ALA A 95 -16.86 -21.91 -0.89
CA ALA A 95 -16.66 -21.13 0.33
C ALA A 95 -17.86 -21.20 1.27
#